data_AF-U3L1X2-F1
#
_entry.id   AF-U3L1X2-F1
#
_cell.length_a   1.000
_cell.length_b   1.000
_cell.length_c   1.000
_cell.angle_alpha   90.00
_cell.angle_beta   90.00
_cell.angle_gamma   90.00
#
_symmetry.space_group_name_H-M   'P 1'
#
loop_
_entity.id
_entity.type
_entity.pdbx_description
1 polymer ?
#
loop_
_entity_poly.entity_id
_entity_poly.type
_entity_poly.pdbx_seq_one_letter_code
_entity_poly.pdbx_strand_id
1 'polypeptide(L)'
;VCGVNLDAYDTKYQVSNASCTTNCLAPLAKIIHDNFGIVEGLMTTVHATTATQKTVDGPSMKDWRGGRSVNNNIIPSSTGAAKAVGKVIPSLNGKLTGLAFRVPTLDVSVVDLVVRTEKAATYEEIKKVVKAASQNEYKDIVEYTEDAVVSTDFIGHT
;
A
#
# COMPACT_ATOMS: atom_id res chain seq x y z
N VAL A 1 1.16 -12.22 2.66
CA VAL A 1 1.05 -11.29 1.50
C VAL A 1 1.72 -11.98 0.34
N CYS A 2 1.01 -12.15 -0.77
CA CYS A 2 1.54 -12.83 -1.95
C CYS A 2 2.80 -12.12 -2.47
N GLY A 3 3.80 -12.89 -2.89
CA GLY A 3 5.10 -12.38 -3.34
C GLY A 3 6.06 -11.94 -2.23
N VAL A 4 5.63 -11.91 -0.96
CA VAL A 4 6.45 -11.38 0.14
C VAL A 4 6.88 -12.45 1.14
N ASN A 5 5.95 -13.24 1.66
CA ASN A 5 6.23 -14.16 2.78
C ASN A 5 5.41 -15.46 2.74
N LEU A 6 5.05 -15.94 1.55
CA LEU A 6 4.28 -17.19 1.40
C LEU A 6 5.09 -18.44 1.81
N ASP A 7 6.41 -18.37 1.70
CA ASP A 7 7.38 -19.38 2.14
C ASP A 7 7.39 -19.58 3.67
N ALA A 8 6.96 -18.57 4.44
CA ALA A 8 6.84 -18.65 5.89
C ALA A 8 5.50 -19.27 6.37
N TYR A 9 4.66 -19.76 5.46
CA TYR A 9 3.39 -20.40 5.81
C TYR A 9 3.59 -21.75 6.51
N ASP A 10 2.81 -21.97 7.58
CA ASP A 10 2.74 -23.22 8.32
C ASP A 10 1.25 -23.57 8.54
N THR A 11 0.87 -24.82 8.24
CA THR A 11 -0.51 -25.31 8.24
C THR A 11 -1.16 -25.27 9.62
N LYS A 12 -0.39 -25.13 10.69
CA LYS A 12 -0.93 -25.01 12.05
C LYS A 12 -1.56 -23.64 12.35
N TYR A 13 -1.32 -22.61 11.52
CA TYR A 13 -1.79 -21.25 11.77
C TYR A 13 -3.12 -20.95 11.08
N GLN A 14 -3.97 -20.18 11.78
CA GLN A 14 -5.03 -19.42 11.11
C GLN A 14 -4.41 -18.20 10.43
N VAL A 15 -4.69 -18.01 9.14
CA VAL A 15 -4.04 -17.00 8.32
C VAL A 15 -4.93 -15.79 8.04
N SER A 16 -4.30 -14.63 7.93
CA SER A 16 -4.91 -13.40 7.42
C SER A 16 -4.15 -12.95 6.19
N ASN A 17 -4.86 -12.54 5.14
CA ASN A 17 -4.23 -11.98 3.94
C ASN A 17 -3.85 -10.50 4.09
N ALA A 18 -3.75 -9.99 5.33
CA ALA A 18 -3.58 -8.57 5.62
C ALA A 18 -4.67 -7.69 4.97
N SER A 19 -4.35 -6.48 4.53
CA SER A 19 -5.27 -5.54 3.88
C SER A 19 -4.86 -5.23 2.44
N CYS A 20 -5.74 -4.62 1.65
CA CYS A 20 -5.44 -4.13 0.30
C CYS A 20 -4.20 -3.20 0.28
N THR A 21 -4.14 -2.21 1.18
CA THR A 21 -2.98 -1.31 1.28
C THR A 21 -1.69 -2.04 1.63
N THR A 22 -1.72 -3.06 2.50
CA THR A 22 -0.52 -3.86 2.81
C THR A 22 -0.09 -4.71 1.63
N ASN A 23 -1.03 -5.29 0.87
CA ASN A 23 -0.70 -6.06 -0.34
C ASN A 23 -0.15 -5.16 -1.46
N CYS A 24 -0.55 -3.88 -1.55
CA CYS A 24 0.06 -2.93 -2.47
C CYS A 24 1.46 -2.49 -2.00
N LEU A 25 1.60 -2.11 -0.72
CA LEU A 25 2.84 -1.54 -0.21
C LEU A 25 3.96 -2.57 -0.02
N ALA A 26 3.66 -3.77 0.48
CA ALA A 26 4.71 -4.70 0.90
C ALA A 26 5.57 -5.24 -0.26
N PRO A 27 5.03 -5.66 -1.43
CA PRO A 27 5.86 -6.07 -2.57
C PRO A 27 6.77 -4.93 -3.04
N LEU A 28 6.24 -3.71 -3.21
CA LEU A 28 7.02 -2.55 -3.62
C LEU A 28 8.12 -2.24 -2.60
N ALA A 29 7.79 -2.22 -1.31
CA ALA A 29 8.76 -1.98 -0.25
C ALA A 29 9.86 -3.05 -0.22
N LYS A 30 9.53 -4.32 -0.48
CA LYS A 30 10.50 -5.41 -0.55
C LYS A 30 11.47 -5.23 -1.72
N ILE A 31 10.97 -4.94 -2.92
CA ILE A 31 11.80 -4.67 -4.10
C ILE A 31 12.80 -3.54 -3.82
N ILE A 32 12.32 -2.42 -3.27
CA ILE A 32 13.18 -1.27 -2.96
C ILE A 32 14.18 -1.61 -1.84
N HIS A 33 13.73 -2.31 -0.79
CA HIS A 33 14.59 -2.67 0.34
C HIS A 33 15.71 -3.63 -0.05
N ASP A 34 15.41 -4.68 -0.83
CA ASP A 34 16.39 -5.69 -1.20
C ASP A 34 17.48 -5.12 -2.12
N ASN A 35 17.13 -4.13 -2.96
CA ASN A 35 18.08 -3.50 -3.89
C ASN A 35 18.86 -2.35 -3.25
N PHE A 36 18.17 -1.42 -2.58
CA PHE A 36 18.74 -0.13 -2.16
C PHE A 36 18.84 0.03 -0.64
N GLY A 37 18.21 -0.84 0.14
CA GLY A 37 18.07 -0.69 1.59
C GLY A 37 17.13 0.46 1.94
N ILE A 38 16.11 0.20 2.75
CA ILE A 38 15.25 1.26 3.31
C ILE A 38 15.72 1.55 4.72
N VAL A 39 16.09 2.80 4.99
CA VAL A 39 16.42 3.28 6.34
C VAL A 39 15.15 3.57 7.12
N GLU A 40 14.29 4.39 6.52
CA GLU A 40 12.99 4.82 7.06
C GLU A 40 12.07 5.24 5.92
N GLY A 41 10.76 5.22 6.16
CA GLY A 41 9.79 5.69 5.19
C GLY A 41 8.43 6.01 5.78
N LEU A 42 7.74 6.90 5.08
CA LEU A 42 6.39 7.31 5.37
C LEU A 42 5.51 7.00 4.16
N MET A 43 4.36 6.40 4.42
CA MET A 43 3.36 6.14 3.40
C MET A 43 2.11 6.98 3.66
N THR A 44 1.55 7.49 2.58
CA THR A 44 0.16 7.94 2.52
C THR A 44 -0.57 7.06 1.52
N THR A 45 -1.78 6.60 1.85
CA THR A 45 -2.66 6.04 0.81
C THR A 45 -3.82 6.99 0.54
N VAL A 46 -3.97 7.40 -0.72
CA VAL A 46 -5.18 8.09 -1.18
C VAL A 46 -6.15 6.98 -1.57
N HIS A 47 -7.14 6.77 -0.71
CA HIS A 47 -7.93 5.56 -0.69
C HIS A 47 -9.38 5.85 -1.04
N ALA A 48 -9.97 5.01 -1.89
CA ALA A 48 -11.37 5.08 -2.25
C ALA A 48 -12.30 4.98 -1.04
N THR A 49 -13.52 5.44 -1.26
CA THR A 49 -14.65 5.25 -0.36
C THR A 49 -14.88 3.77 -0.10
N THR A 50 -15.15 3.39 1.15
CA THR A 50 -15.55 2.02 1.51
C THR A 50 -16.90 1.98 2.21
N ALA A 51 -17.53 0.81 2.26
CA ALA A 51 -18.85 0.59 2.85
C ALA A 51 -18.98 1.02 4.34
N THR A 52 -17.87 1.20 5.05
CA THR A 52 -17.85 1.69 6.43
C THR A 52 -18.15 3.19 6.57
N GLN A 53 -17.99 3.97 5.49
CA GLN A 53 -18.22 5.43 5.48
C GLN A 53 -19.71 5.76 5.33
N LYS A 54 -20.07 7.06 5.34
CA LYS A 54 -21.45 7.53 5.37
C LYS A 54 -21.74 8.43 4.18
N THR A 55 -22.94 8.30 3.61
CA THR A 55 -23.41 9.12 2.48
C THR A 55 -23.59 10.58 2.91
N VAL A 56 -24.14 10.80 4.11
CA VAL A 56 -24.26 12.09 4.80
C VAL A 56 -23.58 12.00 6.17
N ASP A 57 -23.40 13.14 6.84
CA ASP A 57 -22.84 13.15 8.20
C ASP A 57 -23.69 12.26 9.14
N GLY A 58 -23.04 11.34 9.84
CA GLY A 58 -23.71 10.39 10.71
C GLY A 58 -22.80 9.81 11.80
N PRO A 59 -23.37 9.04 12.76
CA PRO A 59 -22.62 8.54 13.90
C PRO A 59 -21.51 7.58 13.48
N SER A 60 -20.30 7.83 14.01
CA SER A 60 -19.16 6.92 13.94
C SER A 60 -18.36 7.01 15.24
N MET A 61 -18.74 6.18 16.22
CA MET A 61 -18.27 6.31 17.61
C MET A 61 -16.78 6.07 17.78
N LYS A 62 -16.16 5.29 16.89
CA LYS A 62 -14.73 4.92 16.94
C LYS A 62 -13.84 5.72 15.98
N ASP A 63 -14.45 6.42 15.03
CA ASP A 63 -13.75 7.24 14.03
C ASP A 63 -14.63 8.42 13.63
N TRP A 64 -14.50 9.53 14.35
CA TRP A 64 -15.36 10.71 14.16
C TRP A 64 -15.23 11.29 12.75
N ARG A 65 -14.05 11.20 12.13
CA ARG A 65 -13.82 11.70 10.77
C ARG A 65 -14.51 10.81 9.75
N GLY A 66 -14.45 9.50 9.92
CA GLY A 66 -15.16 8.52 9.07
C GLY A 66 -16.69 8.61 9.12
N GLY A 67 -17.26 9.34 10.08
CA GLY A 67 -18.70 9.63 10.15
C GLY A 67 -19.16 10.78 9.24
N ARG A 68 -18.23 11.57 8.68
CA ARG A 68 -18.57 12.69 7.78
C ARG A 68 -18.97 12.18 6.39
N SER A 69 -19.80 12.95 5.69
CA SER A 69 -20.25 12.67 4.32
C SER A 69 -19.07 12.44 3.38
N VAL A 70 -19.03 11.27 2.76
CA VAL A 70 -17.88 10.88 1.93
C VAL A 70 -17.80 11.65 0.61
N ASN A 71 -18.92 12.09 0.05
CA ASN A 71 -18.95 12.74 -1.27
C ASN A 71 -18.47 14.19 -1.25
N ASN A 72 -18.23 14.78 -0.06
CA ASN A 72 -17.89 16.19 0.08
C ASN A 72 -16.63 16.44 0.93
N ASN A 73 -15.90 15.38 1.31
CA ASN A 73 -14.76 15.50 2.20
C ASN A 73 -13.56 14.69 1.69
N ILE A 74 -12.37 15.25 1.88
CA ILE A 74 -11.13 14.47 1.97
C ILE A 74 -10.98 14.12 3.46
N ILE A 75 -11.09 12.83 3.81
CA ILE A 75 -11.20 12.39 5.20
C ILE A 75 -9.87 11.74 5.62
N PRO A 76 -9.04 12.40 6.46
CA PRO A 76 -7.83 11.77 6.96
C PRO A 76 -8.17 10.64 7.93
N SER A 77 -7.52 9.50 7.78
CA SER A 77 -7.73 8.29 8.57
C SER A 77 -6.40 7.65 8.97
N SER A 78 -6.32 7.12 10.18
CA SER A 78 -5.17 6.31 10.61
C SER A 78 -5.25 4.91 9.99
N THR A 79 -4.12 4.34 9.57
CA THR A 79 -4.07 2.96 9.07
C THR A 79 -2.93 2.18 9.71
N GLY A 80 -3.18 0.90 10.01
CA GLY A 80 -2.15 -0.04 10.46
C GLY A 80 -1.35 -0.67 9.32
N ALA A 81 -1.70 -0.38 8.05
CA ALA A 81 -1.15 -1.09 6.90
C ALA A 81 0.37 -0.94 6.76
N ALA A 82 0.91 0.24 7.04
CA ALA A 82 2.34 0.53 7.01
C ALA A 82 3.09 -0.31 8.05
N LYS A 83 2.57 -0.32 9.28
CA LYS A 83 3.12 -1.09 10.38
C LYS A 83 3.01 -2.59 10.13
N ALA A 84 1.97 -3.03 9.42
CA ALA A 84 1.79 -4.42 9.03
C ALA A 84 2.85 -4.90 8.02
N VAL A 85 3.46 -4.00 7.24
CA VAL A 85 4.62 -4.34 6.38
C VAL A 85 5.77 -4.88 7.23
N GLY A 86 6.04 -4.29 8.39
CA GLY A 86 7.05 -4.78 9.33
C GLY A 86 6.78 -6.19 9.89
N LYS A 87 5.53 -6.68 9.83
CA LYS A 87 5.19 -8.05 10.24
C LYS A 87 5.46 -9.07 9.12
N VAL A 88 5.25 -8.69 7.86
CA VAL A 88 5.48 -9.57 6.70
C VAL A 88 6.90 -9.46 6.15
N ILE A 89 7.61 -8.36 6.44
CA ILE A 89 9.02 -8.13 6.13
C ILE A 89 9.71 -7.70 7.43
N PRO A 90 10.19 -8.65 8.26
CA PRO A 90 10.75 -8.33 9.58
C PRO A 90 11.91 -7.32 9.56
N SER A 91 12.71 -7.27 8.49
CA SER A 91 13.80 -6.29 8.33
C SER A 91 13.31 -4.83 8.18
N LEU A 92 12.03 -4.63 7.90
CA LEU A 92 11.36 -3.32 7.81
C LEU A 92 10.56 -2.97 9.07
N ASN A 93 10.59 -3.82 10.10
CA ASN A 93 9.85 -3.55 11.33
C ASN A 93 10.35 -2.26 12.01
N GLY A 94 9.43 -1.35 12.33
CA GLY A 94 9.73 -0.04 12.89
C GLY A 94 10.25 1.01 11.89
N LYS A 95 10.52 0.63 10.63
CA LYS A 95 11.03 1.56 9.60
C LYS A 95 9.94 2.24 8.78
N LEU A 96 8.75 1.64 8.70
CA LEU A 96 7.63 2.14 7.90
C LEU A 96 6.40 2.44 8.77
N THR A 97 5.85 3.64 8.64
CA THR A 97 4.55 4.02 9.19
C THR A 97 3.79 4.91 8.18
N GLY A 98 2.53 5.22 8.43
CA GLY A 98 1.75 6.00 7.48
C GLY A 98 0.33 6.30 7.90
N LEU A 99 -0.38 7.01 7.03
CA LEU A 99 -1.78 7.40 7.18
C LEU A 99 -2.53 7.25 5.85
N ALA A 100 -3.83 7.54 5.86
CA ALA A 100 -4.67 7.52 4.67
C ALA A 100 -5.47 8.81 4.53
N PHE A 101 -5.82 9.15 3.30
CA PHE A 101 -6.90 10.09 2.99
C PHE A 101 -7.98 9.34 2.24
N ARG A 102 -9.21 9.29 2.77
CA ARG A 102 -10.36 8.79 2.02
C ARG A 102 -10.88 9.89 1.11
N VAL A 103 -11.02 9.59 -0.17
CA VAL A 103 -11.46 10.54 -1.20
C VAL A 103 -12.75 10.08 -1.90
N PRO A 104 -13.49 10.99 -2.56
CA PRO A 104 -14.76 10.69 -3.23
C PRO A 104 -14.63 9.87 -4.53
N THR A 105 -13.92 8.73 -4.49
CA THR A 105 -13.90 7.72 -5.55
C THR A 105 -14.53 6.43 -5.05
N LEU A 106 -15.19 5.68 -5.94
CA LEU A 106 -15.93 4.47 -5.58
C LEU A 106 -15.05 3.21 -5.50
N ASP A 107 -13.95 3.21 -6.23
CA ASP A 107 -12.96 2.14 -6.22
C ASP A 107 -11.59 2.71 -6.64
N VAL A 108 -10.57 1.85 -6.56
CA VAL A 108 -9.15 2.11 -6.82
C VAL A 108 -8.55 3.11 -5.83
N SER A 109 -7.36 2.74 -5.35
CA SER A 109 -6.59 3.51 -4.38
C SER A 109 -5.14 3.55 -4.82
N VAL A 110 -4.40 4.55 -4.35
CA VAL A 110 -2.97 4.69 -4.65
C VAL A 110 -2.18 4.76 -3.35
N VAL A 111 -1.00 4.15 -3.38
CA VAL A 111 0.01 4.29 -2.33
C VAL A 111 1.03 5.33 -2.79
N ASP A 112 1.20 6.37 -1.99
CA ASP A 112 2.31 7.31 -2.04
C ASP A 112 3.33 6.89 -0.99
N LEU A 113 4.53 6.52 -1.42
CA LEU A 113 5.60 6.01 -0.57
C LEU A 113 6.83 6.91 -0.69
N VAL A 114 7.18 7.56 0.41
CA VAL A 114 8.40 8.35 0.54
C VAL A 114 9.37 7.58 1.43
N VAL A 115 10.53 7.21 0.89
CA VAL A 115 11.55 6.45 1.61
C VAL A 115 12.92 7.10 1.47
N ARG A 116 13.73 6.96 2.52
CA ARG A 116 15.16 7.25 2.47
C ARG A 116 15.92 5.94 2.30
N THR A 117 16.69 5.82 1.23
CA THR A 117 17.46 4.62 0.93
C THR A 117 18.86 4.65 1.55
N GLU A 118 19.44 3.48 1.79
CA GLU A 118 20.83 3.35 2.27
C GLU A 118 21.82 3.58 1.13
N LYS A 119 21.54 2.96 -0.03
CA LYS A 119 22.31 3.15 -1.26
C LYS A 119 21.68 4.27 -2.08
N ALA A 120 22.54 5.12 -2.65
CA ALA A 120 22.11 6.08 -3.65
C ALA A 120 21.57 5.34 -4.88
N ALA A 121 20.48 5.86 -5.44
CA ALA A 121 19.88 5.35 -6.66
C ALA A 121 19.31 6.51 -7.45
N THR A 122 19.55 6.51 -8.76
CA THR A 122 18.84 7.36 -9.70
C THR A 122 17.43 6.83 -9.92
N TYR A 123 16.53 7.70 -10.39
CA TYR A 123 15.15 7.28 -10.66
C TYR A 123 15.07 6.19 -11.74
N GLU A 124 15.94 6.23 -12.74
CA GLU A 124 15.99 5.19 -13.78
C GLU A 124 16.47 3.83 -13.23
N GLU A 125 17.36 3.81 -12.25
CA GLU A 125 17.75 2.56 -11.56
C GLU A 125 16.57 1.98 -10.77
N ILE A 126 15.81 2.83 -10.07
CA ILE A 126 14.59 2.44 -9.36
C ILE A 126 13.57 1.83 -10.33
N LYS A 127 13.27 2.53 -11.43
CA LYS A 127 12.38 2.04 -12.49
C LYS A 127 12.83 0.70 -13.04
N LYS A 128 14.13 0.56 -13.33
CA LYS A 128 14.71 -0.68 -13.89
C LYS A 128 14.51 -1.87 -12.95
N VAL A 129 14.76 -1.72 -11.65
CA VAL A 129 14.59 -2.85 -10.71
C VAL A 129 13.12 -3.20 -10.50
N VAL A 130 12.22 -2.21 -10.44
CA VAL A 130 10.77 -2.45 -10.32
C VAL A 130 10.23 -3.14 -11.57
N LYS A 131 10.62 -2.69 -12.77
CA LYS A 131 10.25 -3.31 -14.04
C LYS A 131 10.80 -4.73 -14.18
N ALA A 132 12.04 -4.96 -13.74
CA ALA A 132 12.61 -6.30 -13.74
C ALA A 132 11.88 -7.23 -12.77
N ALA A 133 11.56 -6.75 -11.57
CA ALA A 133 10.79 -7.48 -10.57
C ALA A 133 9.38 -7.86 -11.07
N SER A 134 8.67 -6.91 -11.69
CA SER A 134 7.31 -7.11 -12.24
C SER A 134 7.27 -8.14 -13.38
N GLN A 135 8.36 -8.31 -14.11
CA GLN A 135 8.46 -9.27 -15.21
C GLN A 135 8.96 -10.65 -14.79
N ASN A 136 9.40 -10.81 -13.53
CA ASN A 136 10.05 -12.02 -13.04
C ASN A 136 9.45 -12.47 -11.68
N GLU A 137 10.16 -12.22 -10.58
CA GLU A 137 9.82 -12.68 -9.22
C GLU A 137 8.45 -12.21 -8.70
N TYR A 138 7.98 -11.05 -9.15
CA TYR A 138 6.67 -10.50 -8.80
C TYR A 138 5.70 -10.48 -9.99
N LYS A 139 5.95 -11.31 -11.01
CA LYS A 139 5.01 -11.48 -12.11
C LYS A 139 3.62 -11.88 -11.56
N ASP A 140 2.58 -11.28 -12.12
CA ASP A 140 1.18 -11.45 -11.72
C ASP A 140 0.86 -10.95 -10.29
N ILE A 141 1.74 -10.12 -9.71
CA ILE A 141 1.57 -9.49 -8.38
C ILE A 141 1.90 -7.99 -8.44
N VAL A 142 2.99 -7.63 -9.11
CA VAL A 142 3.40 -6.24 -9.35
C VAL A 142 3.39 -6.03 -10.86
N GLU A 143 2.77 -4.94 -11.28
CA GLU A 143 2.80 -4.46 -12.65
C GLU A 143 3.58 -3.14 -12.76
N TYR A 144 4.09 -2.86 -13.95
CA TYR A 144 4.88 -1.66 -14.24
C TYR A 144 4.35 -0.98 -15.50
N THR A 145 4.10 0.32 -15.43
CA THR A 145 3.65 1.14 -16.55
C THR A 145 4.40 2.48 -16.59
N GLU A 146 4.54 3.04 -17.79
CA GLU A 146 5.03 4.40 -18.05
C GLU A 146 3.97 5.27 -18.75
N ASP A 147 2.75 4.75 -18.88
CA ASP A 147 1.63 5.44 -19.50
C ASP A 147 1.06 6.51 -18.56
N ALA A 148 0.38 7.50 -19.13
CA ALA A 148 -0.29 8.57 -18.38
C ALA A 148 -1.64 8.09 -17.81
N VAL A 149 -1.58 7.15 -16.86
CA VAL A 149 -2.74 6.48 -16.25
C VAL A 149 -3.42 7.33 -15.17
N VAL A 150 -4.71 7.06 -14.96
CA VAL A 150 -5.53 7.55 -13.84
C VAL A 150 -6.20 6.38 -13.10
N SER A 151 -6.89 6.65 -11.99
CA SER A 151 -7.45 5.58 -11.15
C SER A 151 -8.41 4.65 -11.89
N THR A 152 -9.21 5.17 -12.82
CA THR A 152 -10.20 4.36 -13.55
C THR A 152 -9.57 3.31 -14.47
N ASP A 153 -8.32 3.50 -14.88
CA ASP A 153 -7.61 2.54 -15.73
C ASP A 153 -7.27 1.24 -14.99
N PHE A 154 -7.32 1.27 -13.65
CA PHE A 154 -7.02 0.12 -12.78
C PHE A 154 -8.28 -0.55 -12.20
N ILE A 155 -9.48 -0.19 -12.65
CA ILE A 155 -10.71 -0.87 -12.20
C ILE A 155 -10.67 -2.31 -12.69
N GLY A 156 -10.73 -3.27 -11.75
CA GLY A 156 -10.72 -4.70 -12.05
C GLY A 156 -9.34 -5.29 -12.36
N HIS A 157 -8.25 -4.53 -12.15
CA HIS A 157 -6.89 -5.09 -12.19
C HIS A 157 -6.70 -6.12 -11.06
N THR A 158 -6.02 -7.22 -11.37
CA THR A 158 -5.82 -8.38 -10.50
C THR A 158 -4.38 -8.54 -10.09
#